data_AF-A0AA50HUT8-F1
#
_entry.id   AF-A0AA50HUT8-F1
#
_cell.length_a   1.000
_cell.length_b   1.000
_cell.length_c   1.000
_cell.angle_alpha   90.00
_cell.angle_beta   90.00
_cell.angle_gamma   90.00
#
_symmetry.space_group_name_H-M   'P 1'
#
loop_
_entity.id
_entity.type
_entity.pdbx_description
1 polymer ?
#
loop_
_entity_poly.entity_id
_entity_poly.type
_entity_poly.pdbx_seq_one_letter_code
_entity_poly.pdbx_strand_id
1 'polypeptide(L)'
;MGEPIVVLPARAGMAPLGVELARFSQFSLNGMSSPSSIHREVIGIDIGGSSIKFGRFLSNGDCTESLVLPTPQPALPKAVYAQLAHGIDLLKNSACVAIGVGMPGPADAAGRVAQLAINLPQWHDIPLADWLEDHGQLPTVLENDANCAGLGEAWLGAGRDYRNFILLTLGTGVGGRCF
;
A
#
# COMPACT_ATOMS: atom_id res chain seq x y z
N MET A 1 26.65 -26.90 10.51
CA MET A 1 26.37 -26.04 11.68
C MET A 1 25.63 -24.84 11.13
N GLY A 2 24.31 -24.79 11.30
CA GLY A 2 23.46 -23.73 10.74
C GLY A 2 23.58 -22.49 11.62
N GLU A 3 23.91 -21.36 11.01
CA GLU A 3 23.92 -20.07 11.70
C GLU A 3 22.50 -19.67 12.11
N PRO A 4 22.34 -18.97 13.25
CA PRO A 4 21.03 -18.54 13.72
C PRO A 4 20.46 -17.48 12.79
N ILE A 5 19.26 -17.73 12.25
CA ILE A 5 18.47 -16.71 11.56
C ILE A 5 18.04 -15.69 12.62
N VAL A 6 18.67 -14.50 12.59
CA VAL A 6 18.31 -13.37 13.43
C VAL A 6 16.99 -12.80 12.92
N VAL A 7 15.90 -13.12 13.61
CA VAL A 7 14.59 -12.49 13.39
C VAL A 7 14.60 -11.13 14.10
N LEU A 8 14.79 -10.06 13.33
CA LEU A 8 14.65 -8.70 13.84
C LEU A 8 13.15 -8.37 14.02
N PRO A 9 12.77 -7.61 15.06
CA PRO A 9 11.39 -7.20 15.27
C PRO A 9 10.94 -6.31 14.12
N ALA A 10 9.80 -6.65 13.50
CA ALA A 10 9.10 -5.80 12.56
C ALA A 10 8.90 -4.42 13.20
N ARG A 11 9.58 -3.40 12.68
CA ARG A 11 9.25 -2.02 13.03
C ARG A 11 7.86 -1.76 12.44
N ALA A 12 6.85 -1.81 13.31
CA ALA A 12 5.49 -1.49 12.98
C ALA A 12 5.41 -0.04 12.47
N GLY A 13 5.25 0.13 11.15
CA GLY A 13 5.09 1.44 10.53
C GLY A 13 5.26 1.36 9.02
N MET A 14 4.13 1.21 8.31
CA MET A 14 3.95 1.38 6.86
C MET A 14 5.17 1.14 5.97
N ALA A 15 5.21 -0.06 5.36
CA ALA A 15 6.02 -0.31 4.19
C ALA A 15 5.60 0.63 3.03
N PRO A 16 6.50 1.42 2.44
CA PRO A 16 6.16 2.23 1.29
C PRO A 16 5.99 1.31 0.06
N LEU A 17 4.87 1.48 -0.65
CA LEU A 17 4.45 0.73 -1.85
C LEU A 17 5.31 1.06 -3.10
N GLY A 18 6.64 1.06 -2.96
CA GLY A 18 7.57 1.41 -4.04
C GLY A 18 7.82 0.31 -5.06
N VAL A 19 7.34 -0.92 -4.83
CA VAL A 19 7.67 -2.05 -5.71
C VAL A 19 6.79 -2.12 -6.96
N GLU A 20 5.73 -1.32 -7.05
CA GLU A 20 4.89 -1.23 -8.25
C GLU A 20 5.24 -0.09 -9.21
N LEU A 21 6.28 0.73 -8.93
CA LEU A 21 6.83 1.64 -9.93
C LEU A 21 7.38 0.90 -11.17
N ALA A 22 7.69 -0.39 -11.05
CA ALA A 22 8.13 -1.24 -12.16
C ALA A 22 7.01 -1.61 -13.15
N ARG A 23 5.73 -1.60 -12.76
CA ARG A 23 4.60 -1.71 -13.71
C ARG A 23 4.25 -0.37 -14.33
N PHE A 24 4.42 0.73 -13.58
CA PHE A 24 4.22 2.08 -14.10
C PHE A 24 5.26 2.51 -15.16
N SER A 25 6.45 1.92 -15.17
CA SER A 25 7.49 2.23 -16.17
C SER A 25 7.18 1.74 -17.59
N GLN A 26 6.15 0.89 -17.79
CA GLN A 26 5.67 0.48 -19.12
C GLN A 26 4.63 1.43 -19.73
N PHE A 27 4.10 2.41 -18.97
CA PHE A 27 3.31 3.50 -19.54
C PHE A 27 4.26 4.57 -20.13
N SER A 28 4.46 4.50 -21.44
CA SER A 28 5.34 5.37 -22.25
C SER A 28 5.23 6.86 -21.89
N LEU A 29 6.27 7.40 -21.24
CA LEU A 29 6.47 8.83 -20.99
C LEU A 29 7.26 9.47 -22.14
N ASN A 30 6.59 9.80 -23.24
CA ASN A 30 7.15 10.68 -24.26
C ASN A 30 6.51 12.07 -24.14
N GLY A 31 7.31 13.03 -23.68
CA GLY A 31 7.09 14.46 -23.92
C GLY A 31 6.46 15.24 -22.78
N MET A 32 7.27 15.67 -21.81
CA MET A 32 6.98 16.85 -20.98
C MET A 32 8.29 17.47 -20.48
N SER A 33 8.62 18.65 -21.01
CA SER A 33 9.74 19.50 -20.65
C SER A 33 9.52 20.18 -19.28
N SER A 34 10.58 20.20 -18.46
CA SER A 34 10.65 20.65 -17.06
C SER A 34 10.13 22.06 -16.77
N PRO A 35 9.51 22.25 -15.59
CA PRO A 35 10.07 23.20 -14.62
C PRO A 35 9.97 22.72 -13.15
N SER A 36 10.94 23.13 -12.32
CA SER A 36 11.19 22.80 -10.90
C SER A 36 11.26 21.30 -10.56
N SER A 37 12.22 20.88 -9.73
CA SER A 37 12.32 19.49 -9.27
C SER A 37 11.21 19.20 -8.27
N ILE A 38 9.97 19.13 -8.75
CA ILE A 38 8.85 18.58 -7.99
C ILE A 38 9.20 17.09 -7.85
N HIS A 39 9.68 16.71 -6.67
CA HIS A 39 9.90 15.32 -6.37
C HIS A 39 8.55 14.62 -6.43
N ARG A 40 8.45 13.56 -7.26
CA ARG A 40 7.22 12.79 -7.38
C ARG A 40 6.98 12.04 -6.08
N GLU A 41 5.76 12.14 -5.60
CA GLU A 41 5.31 11.49 -4.38
C GLU A 41 4.23 10.44 -4.70
N VAL A 42 4.11 9.42 -3.85
CA VAL A 42 3.03 8.44 -3.90
C VAL A 42 2.30 8.43 -2.57
N ILE A 43 1.00 8.15 -2.61
CA ILE A 43 0.20 7.95 -1.40
C ILE A 43 0.15 6.44 -1.12
N GLY A 44 0.62 6.03 0.06
CA GLY A 44 0.45 4.67 0.57
C GLY A 44 -0.65 4.63 1.61
N ILE A 45 -1.54 3.65 1.51
CA ILE A 45 -2.67 3.45 2.43
C ILE A 45 -2.63 2.02 2.99
N ASP A 46 -2.85 1.87 4.29
CA ASP A 46 -2.94 0.58 5.00
C ASP A 46 -4.30 0.50 5.71
N ILE A 47 -5.19 -0.36 5.22
CA ILE A 47 -6.53 -0.57 5.77
C ILE A 47 -6.47 -1.60 6.89
N GLY A 48 -6.34 -1.14 8.13
CA GLY A 48 -6.47 -1.99 9.31
C GLY A 48 -7.91 -2.17 9.78
N GLY A 49 -8.12 -3.14 10.68
CA GLY A 49 -9.44 -3.38 11.27
C GLY A 49 -9.96 -2.25 12.17
N SER A 50 -9.06 -1.47 12.78
CA SER A 50 -9.41 -0.38 13.71
C SER A 50 -9.01 1.00 13.21
N SER A 51 -7.93 1.08 12.42
CA SER A 51 -7.46 2.33 11.84
C SER A 51 -7.00 2.13 10.40
N ILE A 52 -7.16 3.19 9.62
CA ILE A 52 -6.62 3.32 8.27
C ILE A 52 -5.46 4.30 8.36
N LYS A 53 -4.27 3.87 7.95
CA LYS A 53 -3.08 4.70 7.96
C LYS A 53 -2.76 5.16 6.55
N PHE A 54 -2.34 6.40 6.43
CA PHE A 54 -1.99 7.01 5.16
C PHE A 54 -0.62 7.67 5.29
N GLY A 55 0.12 7.70 4.18
CA GLY A 55 1.38 8.41 4.12
C GLY A 55 1.70 8.82 2.71
N ARG A 56 2.40 9.94 2.59
CA ARG A 56 2.95 10.44 1.34
C ARG A 56 4.44 10.15 1.35
N PHE A 57 4.93 9.53 0.28
CA PHE A 57 6.28 9.02 0.20
C PHE A 57 6.98 9.49 -1.06
N LEU A 58 8.27 9.83 -0.92
CA LEU A 58 9.17 10.06 -2.04
C LEU A 58 9.59 8.73 -2.69
N SER A 59 10.16 8.81 -3.89
CA SER A 59 10.65 7.63 -4.63
C SER A 59 11.77 6.86 -3.95
N ASN A 60 12.40 7.42 -2.91
CA ASN A 60 13.41 6.75 -2.08
C ASN A 60 12.81 6.11 -0.81
N GLY A 61 11.50 6.25 -0.59
CA GLY A 61 10.78 5.72 0.57
C GLY A 61 10.66 6.66 1.75
N ASP A 62 11.20 7.88 1.67
CA ASP A 62 11.07 8.85 2.76
C ASP A 62 9.61 9.30 2.89
N CYS A 63 9.06 9.19 4.10
CA CYS A 63 7.72 9.65 4.43
C CYS A 63 7.74 11.17 4.65
N THR A 64 7.01 11.92 3.83
CA THR A 64 6.93 13.38 3.91
C THR A 64 5.77 13.86 4.76
N GLU A 65 4.68 13.09 4.79
CA GLU A 65 3.50 13.37 5.63
C GLU A 65 2.74 12.07 5.90
N SER A 66 2.08 11.98 7.05
CA SER A 66 1.26 10.82 7.41
C SER A 66 0.05 11.23 8.24
N LEU A 67 -1.05 10.49 8.09
CA LEU A 67 -2.21 10.63 8.96
C LEU A 67 -2.83 9.27 9.26
N VAL A 68 -3.62 9.22 10.33
CA VAL A 68 -4.34 8.02 10.76
C VAL A 68 -5.79 8.38 10.98
N LEU A 69 -6.69 7.64 10.35
CA LEU A 69 -8.14 7.77 10.51
C LEU A 69 -8.71 6.51 11.13
N PRO A 70 -9.81 6.59 11.90
CA PRO A 70 -10.48 5.39 12.39
C PRO A 70 -11.10 4.61 11.23
N THR A 71 -11.03 3.28 11.28
CA THR A 71 -11.80 2.42 10.37
C THR A 71 -13.27 2.49 10.82
N PRO A 72 -14.22 2.86 9.93
CA PRO A 72 -15.62 2.99 10.31
C PRO A 72 -16.18 1.66 10.82
N GLN A 73 -17.12 1.73 11.77
CA GLN A 73 -17.81 0.56 12.32
C GLN A 73 -19.33 0.73 12.14
N PRO A 74 -20.00 -0.14 11.37
CA PRO A 74 -19.45 -1.30 10.65
C PRO A 74 -18.56 -0.91 9.46
N ALA A 75 -17.51 -1.70 9.20
CA ALA A 75 -16.52 -1.45 8.14
C ALA A 75 -17.03 -1.85 6.74
N LEU A 76 -18.19 -1.32 6.35
CA LEU A 76 -18.82 -1.56 5.06
C LEU A 76 -18.05 -0.88 3.92
N PRO A 77 -18.02 -1.45 2.69
CA PRO A 77 -17.23 -0.93 1.58
C PRO A 77 -17.40 0.57 1.32
N LYS A 78 -18.64 1.06 1.27
CA LYS A 78 -18.93 2.49 1.03
C LYS A 78 -18.46 3.40 2.17
N ALA A 79 -18.56 2.94 3.41
CA ALA A 79 -18.12 3.72 4.58
C ALA A 79 -16.59 3.81 4.60
N VAL A 80 -15.91 2.69 4.36
CA VAL A 80 -14.45 2.66 4.25
C VAL A 80 -13.99 3.52 3.07
N TYR A 81 -14.62 3.40 1.90
CA TYR A 81 -14.36 4.27 0.76
C TYR A 81 -14.47 5.77 1.10
N ALA A 82 -15.53 6.19 1.79
CA ALA A 82 -15.67 7.58 2.20
C ALA A 82 -14.52 8.05 3.11
N GLN A 83 -14.06 7.17 4.02
CA GLN A 83 -12.92 7.45 4.88
C GLN A 83 -11.59 7.52 4.09
N LEU A 84 -11.43 6.66 3.08
CA LEU A 84 -10.28 6.66 2.16
C LEU A 84 -10.23 7.94 1.33
N ALA A 85 -11.35 8.30 0.69
CA ALA A 85 -11.50 9.53 -0.07
C ALA A 85 -11.17 10.77 0.78
N HIS A 86 -11.69 10.83 2.01
CA HIS A 86 -11.38 11.91 2.94
C HIS A 86 -9.88 11.98 3.29
N GLY A 87 -9.24 10.84 3.58
CA GLY A 87 -7.80 10.81 3.85
C GLY A 87 -6.95 11.21 2.64
N ILE A 88 -7.38 10.84 1.44
CA ILE A 88 -6.74 11.26 0.19
C ILE A 88 -6.86 12.78 0.02
N ASP A 89 -8.04 13.37 0.26
CA ASP A 89 -8.23 14.83 0.16
C ASP A 89 -7.34 15.61 1.13
N LEU A 90 -7.07 15.05 2.32
CA LEU A 90 -6.20 15.67 3.31
C LEU A 90 -4.70 15.58 2.94
N LEU A 91 -4.28 14.52 2.25
CA LEU A 91 -2.87 14.26 1.93
C LEU A 91 -2.45 14.61 0.51
N LYS A 92 -3.38 14.62 -0.45
CA LYS A 92 -3.04 14.79 -1.86
C LYS A 92 -2.56 16.21 -2.12
N ASN A 93 -1.45 16.32 -2.84
CA ASN A 93 -0.93 17.58 -3.37
C ASN A 93 -0.64 17.42 -4.88
N SER A 94 -0.05 18.43 -5.51
CA SER A 94 0.31 18.41 -6.94
C SER A 94 1.51 17.52 -7.28
N ALA A 95 2.27 17.07 -6.29
CA ALA A 95 3.41 16.17 -6.46
C ALA A 95 3.03 14.68 -6.42
N CYS A 96 1.85 14.35 -5.87
CA CYS A 96 1.30 13.00 -5.85
C CYS A 96 1.01 12.49 -7.28
N VAL A 97 1.54 11.32 -7.63
CA VAL A 97 1.37 10.73 -8.97
C VAL A 97 0.65 9.37 -8.98
N ALA A 98 0.49 8.71 -7.82
CA ALA A 98 -0.18 7.42 -7.71
C ALA A 98 -0.62 7.13 -6.27
N ILE A 99 -1.53 6.16 -6.12
CA ILE A 99 -2.02 5.64 -4.85
C ILE A 99 -1.78 4.12 -4.81
N GLY A 100 -1.20 3.63 -3.72
CA GLY A 100 -1.15 2.20 -3.42
C GLY A 100 -1.93 1.91 -2.14
N VAL A 101 -2.66 0.79 -2.12
CA VAL A 101 -3.53 0.41 -0.99
C VAL A 101 -3.22 -1.01 -0.56
N GLY A 102 -2.75 -1.16 0.68
CA GLY A 102 -2.70 -2.42 1.42
C GLY A 102 -4.05 -2.71 2.08
N MET A 103 -4.61 -3.88 1.82
CA MET A 103 -5.90 -4.28 2.37
C MET A 103 -5.89 -5.71 2.93
N PRO A 104 -6.79 -6.03 3.88
CA PRO A 104 -6.89 -7.38 4.40
C PRO A 104 -7.55 -8.30 3.37
N GLY A 105 -6.89 -9.41 3.05
CA GLY A 105 -7.35 -10.36 2.04
C GLY A 105 -6.85 -10.05 0.62
N PRO A 106 -7.21 -10.88 -0.37
CA PRO A 106 -6.67 -10.81 -1.71
C PRO A 106 -7.27 -9.67 -2.56
N ALA A 107 -6.40 -9.02 -3.33
CA ALA A 107 -6.77 -8.28 -4.53
C ALA A 107 -6.77 -9.21 -5.76
N ASP A 108 -7.44 -8.81 -6.84
CA ASP A 108 -7.36 -9.53 -8.11
C ASP A 108 -5.97 -9.40 -8.75
N ALA A 109 -5.70 -10.21 -9.79
CA ALA A 109 -4.39 -10.26 -10.43
C ALA A 109 -3.96 -8.94 -11.09
N ALA A 110 -4.90 -8.03 -11.36
CA ALA A 110 -4.64 -6.71 -11.90
C ALA A 110 -4.47 -5.63 -10.81
N GLY A 111 -4.72 -5.95 -9.53
CA GLY A 111 -4.63 -5.00 -8.42
C GLY A 111 -5.71 -3.91 -8.46
N ARG A 112 -6.90 -4.22 -8.99
CA ARG A 112 -8.02 -3.29 -9.20
C ARG A 112 -9.21 -3.57 -8.29
N VAL A 113 -9.43 -4.85 -7.99
CA VAL A 113 -10.61 -5.34 -7.29
C VAL A 113 -10.20 -5.98 -5.97
N ALA A 114 -10.81 -5.51 -4.89
CA ALA A 114 -10.76 -6.16 -3.58
C ALA A 114 -11.69 -7.38 -3.60
N GLN A 115 -11.14 -8.56 -3.90
CA GLN A 115 -11.92 -9.79 -4.13
C GLN A 115 -12.63 -10.25 -2.87
N LEU A 116 -11.90 -10.26 -1.75
CA LEU A 116 -12.43 -10.67 -0.46
C LEU A 116 -11.65 -9.98 0.65
N ALA A 117 -12.34 -9.40 1.62
CA ALA A 117 -11.72 -8.99 2.88
C ALA A 117 -12.33 -9.77 4.04
N ILE A 118 -11.66 -10.85 4.44
CA ILE A 118 -12.18 -11.85 5.41
C ILE A 118 -12.62 -11.18 6.73
N ASN A 119 -11.93 -10.12 7.13
CA ASN A 119 -12.17 -9.39 8.37
C ASN A 119 -13.07 -8.16 8.21
N LEU A 120 -13.55 -7.84 7.00
CA LEU A 120 -14.43 -6.69 6.74
C LEU A 120 -15.78 -7.15 6.17
N PRO A 121 -16.92 -6.71 6.75
CA PRO A 121 -18.23 -7.19 6.33
C PRO A 121 -18.61 -6.71 4.92
N GLN A 122 -19.14 -7.62 4.10
CA GLN A 122 -19.68 -7.35 2.76
C GLN A 122 -18.65 -6.93 1.70
N TRP A 123 -17.38 -7.27 1.91
CA TRP A 123 -16.34 -7.07 0.91
C TRP A 123 -16.23 -8.27 -0.02
N HIS A 124 -16.91 -8.19 -1.16
CA HIS A 124 -16.84 -9.17 -2.24
C HIS A 124 -16.77 -8.43 -3.57
N ASP A 125 -15.70 -8.67 -4.33
CA ASP A 125 -15.46 -8.10 -5.67
C ASP A 125 -15.70 -6.59 -5.76
N ILE A 126 -15.11 -5.83 -4.83
CA ILE A 126 -15.26 -4.36 -4.78
C ILE A 126 -14.23 -3.72 -5.72
N PRO A 127 -14.62 -2.96 -6.77
CA PRO A 127 -13.70 -2.28 -7.68
C PRO A 127 -13.13 -1.01 -7.04
N LEU A 128 -12.40 -1.19 -5.94
CA LEU A 128 -11.95 -0.09 -5.09
C LEU A 128 -10.93 0.82 -5.81
N ALA A 129 -10.07 0.28 -6.67
CA ALA A 129 -9.14 1.09 -7.44
C ALA A 129 -9.87 2.10 -8.34
N ASP A 130 -10.95 1.66 -9.00
CA ASP A 130 -11.75 2.52 -9.88
C ASP A 130 -12.44 3.62 -9.07
N TRP A 131 -13.00 3.29 -7.90
CA TRP A 131 -13.62 4.29 -7.02
C TRP A 131 -12.62 5.35 -6.55
N LEU A 132 -11.40 4.93 -6.19
CA LEU A 132 -10.35 5.84 -5.74
C LEU A 132 -9.74 6.64 -6.89
N GLU A 133 -9.70 6.10 -8.10
CA GLU A 133 -9.31 6.83 -9.31
C GLU A 133 -10.33 7.89 -9.70
N ASP A 134 -11.62 7.56 -9.65
CA ASP A 134 -12.71 8.50 -9.92
C ASP A 134 -12.66 9.70 -8.96
N HIS A 135 -12.36 9.46 -7.68
CA HIS A 135 -12.24 10.51 -6.67
C HIS A 135 -10.89 11.24 -6.73
N GLY A 136 -9.81 10.48 -6.62
CA GLY A 136 -8.45 10.97 -6.44
C GLY A 136 -7.79 11.41 -7.74
N GLN A 137 -8.30 11.02 -8.91
CA GLN A 137 -7.72 11.31 -10.22
C GLN A 137 -6.24 10.91 -10.31
N LEU A 138 -5.89 9.81 -9.64
CA LEU A 138 -4.55 9.25 -9.58
C LEU A 138 -4.63 7.74 -9.79
N PRO A 139 -3.77 7.16 -10.64
CA PRO A 139 -3.69 5.73 -10.80
C PRO A 139 -3.59 5.01 -9.46
N THR A 140 -4.42 4.00 -9.26
CA THR A 140 -4.54 3.27 -8.00
C THR A 140 -4.29 1.78 -8.20
N VAL A 141 -3.52 1.20 -7.28
CA VAL A 141 -3.31 -0.24 -7.20
C VAL A 141 -3.58 -0.76 -5.78
N LEU A 142 -4.20 -1.94 -5.72
CA LEU A 142 -4.51 -2.65 -4.50
C LEU A 142 -3.60 -3.86 -4.37
N GLU A 143 -3.21 -4.15 -3.14
CA GLU A 143 -2.43 -5.34 -2.81
C GLU A 143 -2.74 -5.78 -1.38
N ASN A 144 -2.53 -7.05 -1.08
CA ASN A 144 -2.73 -7.58 0.26
C ASN A 144 -1.69 -6.99 1.24
N ASP A 145 -2.11 -6.72 2.48
CA ASP A 145 -1.27 -6.18 3.55
C ASP A 145 0.05 -6.94 3.80
N ALA A 146 0.03 -8.28 3.82
CA ALA A 146 1.25 -9.10 3.99
C ALA A 146 2.18 -8.99 2.77
N ASN A 147 1.59 -8.82 1.59
CA ASN A 147 2.32 -8.63 0.34
C ASN A 147 3.05 -7.28 0.36
N CYS A 148 2.33 -6.22 0.72
CA CYS A 148 2.89 -4.87 0.90
C CYS A 148 4.02 -4.86 1.92
N ALA A 149 3.84 -5.53 3.06
CA ALA A 149 4.87 -5.61 4.10
C ALA A 149 6.17 -6.23 3.57
N GLY A 150 6.08 -7.37 2.87
CA GLY A 150 7.29 -8.00 2.34
C GLY A 150 7.90 -7.24 1.18
N LEU A 151 7.11 -6.57 0.34
CA LEU A 151 7.64 -5.66 -0.69
C LEU A 151 8.43 -4.50 -0.06
N GLY A 152 7.96 -3.95 1.06
CA GLY A 152 8.72 -2.95 1.82
C GLY A 152 10.05 -3.49 2.36
N GLU A 153 10.04 -4.69 2.93
CA GLU A 153 11.24 -5.35 3.44
C GLU A 153 12.24 -5.69 2.31
N ALA A 154 11.76 -6.12 1.15
CA ALA A 154 12.57 -6.37 -0.06
C ALA A 154 13.22 -5.08 -0.59
N TRP A 155 12.58 -3.94 -0.40
CA TRP A 155 13.04 -2.69 -1.00
C TRP A 155 13.98 -1.92 -0.08
N LEU A 156 13.53 -1.64 1.15
CA LEU A 156 14.23 -0.76 2.10
C LEU A 156 14.58 -1.44 3.42
N GLY A 157 14.03 -2.62 3.67
CA GLY A 157 14.20 -3.34 4.92
C GLY A 157 15.23 -4.46 4.85
N ALA A 158 15.01 -5.47 5.69
CA ALA A 158 15.96 -6.58 5.90
C ALA A 158 16.05 -7.53 4.71
N GLY A 159 15.06 -7.51 3.80
CA GLY A 159 15.02 -8.32 2.58
C GLY A 159 15.84 -7.78 1.42
N ARG A 160 16.36 -6.54 1.51
CA ARG A 160 17.02 -5.84 0.39
C ARG A 160 18.15 -6.61 -0.29
N ASP A 161 18.94 -7.35 0.49
CA ASP A 161 20.10 -8.09 -0.02
C ASP A 161 19.78 -9.55 -0.38
N TYR A 162 18.51 -9.96 -0.29
CA TYR A 162 18.07 -11.32 -0.51
C TYR A 162 17.15 -11.42 -1.74
N ARG A 163 17.51 -12.30 -2.67
CA ARG A 163 16.67 -12.60 -3.85
C ARG A 163 15.43 -13.43 -3.53
N ASN A 164 15.52 -14.25 -2.48
CA ASN A 164 14.38 -15.04 -2.01
C ASN A 164 14.34 -14.94 -0.49
N PHE A 165 13.20 -14.58 0.08
CA PHE A 165 13.01 -14.57 1.53
C PHE A 165 11.55 -14.84 1.91
N ILE A 166 11.33 -15.25 3.16
CA ILE A 166 10.00 -15.47 3.69
C ILE A 166 9.73 -14.42 4.76
N LEU A 167 8.66 -13.66 4.60
CA LEU A 167 8.13 -12.83 5.68
C LEU A 167 7.13 -13.67 6.49
N LEU A 168 7.40 -13.81 7.79
CA LEU A 168 6.50 -14.45 8.74
C LEU A 168 5.91 -13.39 9.67
N THR A 169 4.59 -13.23 9.64
CA THR A 169 3.85 -12.41 10.60
C THR A 169 3.40 -13.30 11.76
N LEU A 170 3.97 -13.06 12.95
CA LEU A 170 3.66 -13.80 14.17
C LEU A 170 2.77 -12.93 15.07
N GLY A 171 1.47 -13.24 15.10
CA GLY A 171 0.47 -12.60 15.96
C GLY A 171 -0.43 -13.63 16.66
N THR A 172 -1.72 -13.38 16.77
CA THR A 172 -2.71 -14.39 17.21
C THR A 172 -2.93 -15.53 16.20
N GLY A 173 -2.35 -15.40 14.99
CA GLY A 173 -2.19 -16.45 13.98
C GLY A 173 -0.83 -16.33 13.28
N VAL A 174 -0.53 -17.28 12.39
CA VAL A 174 0.71 -17.31 11.58
C VAL A 174 0.36 -17.02 10.12
N GLY A 175 0.89 -15.91 9.59
CA GLY A 175 0.88 -15.60 8.16
C GLY A 175 2.29 -15.74 7.59
N GLY A 176 2.41 -16.27 6.37
CA GLY A 176 3.70 -16.43 5.70
C GLY A 176 3.61 -16.09 4.23
N ARG A 177 4.61 -15.38 3.71
CA ARG A 177 4.73 -15.14 2.27
C ARG A 177 6.16 -15.26 1.80
N CYS A 178 6.35 -15.95 0.68
CA CYS A 178 7.62 -16.05 -0.03
C CYS A 178 7.71 -14.95 -1.09
N PHE A 179 8.87 -14.31 -1.16
CA PHE A 179 9.26 -13.32 -2.15
C PHE A 179 10.50 -13.81 -2.87
#